data_AF-A0A4Q6B932-F1
#
_entry.id   AF-A0A4Q6B932-F1
#
_cell.length_a   1.000
_cell.length_b   1.000
_cell.length_c   1.000
_cell.angle_alpha   90.00
_cell.angle_beta   90.00
_cell.angle_gamma   90.00
#
_symmetry.space_group_name_H-M   'P 1'
#
loop_
_entity.id
_entity.type
_entity.pdbx_description
1 polymer ?
#
loop_
_entity_poly.entity_id
_entity_poly.type
_entity_poly.pdbx_seq_one_letter_code
_entity_poly.pdbx_strand_id
1 'polypeptide(L)'
;MKLLVVVASTDPDWSFASFQVGGEGKNVLRRRGQDVSGKNVEFIGWDRAFLSSGKSLCQAQLFKAGGPEAPVAAPAPVASGAPGTLDPGIAKGIRKISATEYDIDRSVVDKILENQAELMKTARIIPDKEGDKVKGVRMFGIKSGSLLSLLGMENGDRLQTINGFDVSSPEKALEAYARLRAGADKLQVQINRKGTDTNLDYNIK
;
A
#
# COMPACT_ATOMS: atom_id res chain seq x y z
N MET A 1 -16.92 19.51 -13.09
CA MET A 1 -17.54 18.19 -13.25
C MET A 1 -16.60 17.14 -12.69
N LYS A 2 -17.08 16.25 -11.83
CA LYS A 2 -16.28 15.16 -11.23
C LYS A 2 -16.89 13.81 -11.60
N LEU A 3 -16.06 12.82 -11.89
CA LEU A 3 -16.49 11.44 -12.10
C LEU A 3 -16.47 10.73 -10.74
N LEU A 4 -17.62 10.17 -10.33
CA LEU A 4 -17.81 9.61 -9.00
C LEU A 4 -17.88 8.08 -8.98
N VAL A 5 -18.44 7.48 -10.03
CA VAL A 5 -18.62 6.02 -10.16
C VAL A 5 -18.44 5.63 -11.61
N VAL A 6 -17.78 4.49 -11.84
CA VAL A 6 -17.76 3.81 -13.14
C VAL A 6 -18.15 2.36 -12.97
N VAL A 7 -19.00 1.87 -13.88
CA VAL A 7 -19.21 0.44 -14.12
C VAL A 7 -18.84 0.20 -15.57
N ALA A 8 -17.76 -0.56 -15.78
CA ALA A 8 -17.23 -0.86 -17.10
C ALA A 8 -17.61 -2.29 -17.52
N SER A 9 -18.08 -2.43 -18.76
CA SER A 9 -18.35 -3.69 -19.44
C SER A 9 -17.37 -3.87 -20.60
N THR A 10 -17.15 -5.11 -21.03
CA THR A 10 -16.45 -5.42 -22.29
C THR A 10 -17.22 -4.93 -23.52
N ASP A 11 -18.55 -4.82 -23.42
CA ASP A 11 -19.39 -4.11 -24.38
C ASP A 11 -19.48 -2.62 -23.98
N PRO A 12 -18.92 -1.68 -24.78
CA PRO A 12 -18.90 -0.25 -24.46
C PRO A 12 -20.28 0.39 -24.26
N ASP A 13 -21.34 -0.15 -24.88
CA ASP A 13 -22.71 0.38 -24.72
C ASP A 13 -23.33 0.03 -23.37
N TRP A 14 -22.79 -1.01 -22.71
CA TRP A 14 -23.25 -1.45 -21.40
C TRP A 14 -22.57 -0.72 -20.25
N SER A 15 -21.47 -0.02 -20.52
CA SER A 15 -20.77 0.81 -19.54
C SER A 15 -21.57 2.05 -19.16
N PHE A 16 -21.50 2.45 -17.89
CA PHE A 16 -22.10 3.69 -17.40
C PHE A 16 -21.26 4.34 -16.30
N ALA A 17 -21.44 5.65 -16.15
CA ALA A 17 -20.67 6.49 -15.24
C ALA A 17 -21.57 7.53 -14.57
N SER A 18 -21.31 7.81 -13.29
CA SER A 18 -22.00 8.86 -12.53
C SER A 18 -21.12 10.10 -12.44
N PHE A 19 -21.64 11.24 -12.90
CA PHE A 19 -20.95 12.52 -12.92
C PHE A 19 -21.63 13.51 -11.96
N GLN A 20 -20.83 14.23 -11.19
CA GLN A 20 -21.29 15.40 -10.46
C GLN A 20 -21.13 16.66 -11.31
N VAL A 21 -22.24 17.34 -11.59
CA VAL A 21 -22.31 18.52 -12.46
C VAL A 21 -22.72 19.75 -11.65
N GLY A 22 -21.95 20.84 -11.77
CA GLY A 22 -22.15 22.08 -10.99
C GLY A 22 -21.60 22.03 -9.56
N GLY A 23 -21.62 23.18 -8.87
CA GLY A 23 -21.18 23.33 -7.47
C GLY A 23 -22.19 22.79 -6.44
N GLU A 24 -23.45 22.60 -6.83
CA GLU A 24 -24.55 22.17 -5.95
C GLU A 24 -24.78 20.64 -5.92
N GLY A 25 -23.84 19.84 -6.44
CA GLY A 25 -23.82 18.40 -6.14
C GLY A 25 -24.87 17.53 -6.84
N LYS A 26 -25.48 17.97 -7.95
CA LYS A 26 -26.37 17.10 -8.74
C LYS A 26 -25.54 16.00 -9.43
N ASN A 27 -25.83 14.76 -9.07
CA ASN A 27 -25.23 13.57 -9.67
C ASN A 27 -26.10 13.07 -10.83
N VAL A 28 -25.49 12.82 -11.99
CA VAL A 28 -26.18 12.34 -13.19
C VAL A 28 -25.50 11.10 -13.73
N LEU A 29 -26.30 10.06 -14.00
CA LEU A 29 -25.84 8.82 -14.61
C LEU A 29 -25.84 8.95 -16.14
N ARG A 30 -24.76 8.52 -16.79
CA ARG A 30 -24.59 8.63 -18.24
C ARG A 30 -23.93 7.40 -18.85
N ARG A 31 -24.28 7.14 -20.10
CA ARG A 31 -23.72 6.13 -21.00
C ARG A 31 -23.05 6.78 -22.21
N ARG A 32 -22.36 5.96 -23.00
CA ARG A 32 -21.81 6.36 -24.30
C ARG A 32 -22.89 7.02 -25.17
N GLY A 33 -22.52 8.11 -25.84
CA GLY A 33 -23.39 8.91 -26.70
C GLY A 33 -24.28 9.93 -25.99
N GLN A 34 -24.30 9.98 -24.66
CA GLN A 34 -25.13 10.95 -23.92
C GLN A 34 -24.37 12.22 -23.56
N ASP A 35 -25.09 13.35 -23.52
CA ASP A 35 -24.55 14.64 -23.08
C ASP A 35 -24.47 14.75 -21.55
N VAL A 36 -23.37 15.31 -21.06
CA VAL A 36 -23.20 15.76 -19.69
C VAL A 36 -22.57 17.15 -19.66
N SER A 37 -23.39 18.15 -19.34
CA SER A 37 -22.94 19.52 -19.13
C SER A 37 -22.33 20.16 -20.38
N GLY A 38 -22.87 19.84 -21.57
CA GLY A 38 -22.39 20.34 -22.86
C GLY A 38 -21.20 19.53 -23.44
N LYS A 39 -20.99 18.31 -22.96
CA LYS A 39 -19.96 17.38 -23.44
C LYS A 39 -20.57 16.01 -23.71
N ASN A 40 -20.25 15.40 -24.86
CA ASN A 40 -20.72 14.04 -25.18
C ASN A 40 -19.79 12.98 -24.59
N VAL A 41 -20.35 11.94 -23.99
CA VAL A 41 -19.58 10.80 -23.47
C VAL A 41 -19.20 9.87 -24.64
N GLU A 42 -17.92 9.79 -24.97
CA GLU A 42 -17.43 8.97 -26.09
C GLU A 42 -17.06 7.54 -25.66
N PHE A 43 -16.48 7.41 -24.46
CA PHE A 43 -16.06 6.11 -23.94
C PHE A 43 -16.00 6.14 -22.41
N ILE A 44 -16.34 5.00 -21.78
CA ILE A 44 -16.25 4.81 -20.34
C ILE A 44 -15.34 3.60 -20.11
N GLY A 45 -14.12 3.85 -19.64
CA GLY A 45 -13.14 2.85 -19.25
C GLY A 45 -13.14 2.63 -17.73
N TRP A 46 -12.46 1.60 -17.27
CA TRP A 46 -12.49 1.15 -15.87
C TRP A 46 -12.11 2.22 -14.82
N ASP A 47 -11.27 3.21 -15.17
CA ASP A 47 -10.80 4.27 -14.27
C ASP A 47 -11.16 5.70 -14.71
N ARG A 48 -11.77 5.88 -15.89
CA ARG A 48 -12.01 7.20 -16.49
C ARG A 48 -13.09 7.18 -17.57
N ALA A 49 -13.70 8.33 -17.79
CA ALA A 49 -14.57 8.58 -18.94
C ALA A 49 -13.93 9.60 -19.90
N PHE A 50 -14.00 9.32 -21.20
CA PHE A 50 -13.60 10.24 -22.26
C PHE A 50 -14.83 10.98 -22.78
N LEU A 51 -14.72 12.31 -22.89
CA LEU A 51 -15.80 13.19 -23.30
C LEU A 51 -15.35 14.14 -24.39
N SER A 52 -16.17 14.36 -25.40
CA SER A 52 -15.91 15.34 -26.45
C SER A 52 -16.63 16.67 -26.18
N SER A 53 -15.97 17.77 -26.53
CA SER A 53 -16.54 19.12 -26.52
C SER A 53 -16.11 19.80 -27.81
N GLY A 54 -16.96 19.71 -28.85
CA GLY A 54 -16.60 20.13 -30.20
C GLY A 54 -15.46 19.28 -30.76
N LYS A 55 -14.32 19.90 -31.11
CA LYS A 55 -13.13 19.20 -31.64
C LYS A 55 -12.17 18.68 -30.56
N SER A 56 -12.44 18.93 -29.28
CA SER A 56 -11.53 18.60 -28.19
C SER A 56 -12.02 17.38 -27.42
N LEU A 57 -11.13 16.42 -27.15
CA LEU A 57 -11.38 15.29 -26.25
C LEU A 57 -10.84 15.61 -24.85
N CYS A 58 -11.66 15.41 -23.83
CA CYS A 58 -11.34 15.55 -22.41
C CYS A 58 -11.45 14.18 -21.73
N GLN A 59 -10.71 13.97 -20.64
CA GLN A 59 -10.92 12.82 -19.76
C GLN A 59 -11.33 13.28 -18.37
N ALA A 60 -12.28 12.56 -17.76
CA ALA A 60 -12.62 12.68 -16.35
C ALA A 60 -12.18 11.39 -15.65
N GLN A 61 -11.30 11.50 -14.65
CA GLN A 61 -10.79 10.33 -13.94
C GLN A 61 -11.61 10.07 -12.67
N LEU A 62 -11.86 8.79 -12.38
CA LEU A 62 -12.57 8.34 -11.18
C LEU A 62 -11.71 8.56 -9.93
N PHE A 63 -10.42 8.32 -10.08
CA PHE A 63 -9.39 8.62 -9.08
C PHE A 63 -8.50 9.72 -9.61
N LYS A 64 -8.13 10.69 -8.78
CA LYS A 64 -7.09 11.64 -9.15
C LYS A 64 -5.81 10.84 -9.37
N ALA A 65 -5.38 10.66 -10.62
CA ALA A 65 -4.07 10.12 -10.87
C ALA A 65 -3.08 11.04 -10.16
N GLY A 66 -2.31 10.51 -9.22
CA GLY A 66 -1.02 11.08 -8.90
C GLY A 66 -0.20 11.04 -10.18
N GLY A 67 -0.27 12.11 -10.97
CA GLY A 67 0.63 12.28 -12.10
C GLY A 67 2.08 12.31 -11.59
N PRO A 68 3.07 12.07 -12.46
CA PRO A 68 4.46 12.34 -12.12
C PRO A 68 4.55 13.79 -11.64
N GLU A 69 4.96 13.98 -10.41
CA GLU A 69 5.06 15.27 -9.76
C GLU A 69 6.10 16.11 -10.52
N ALA A 70 5.66 17.09 -11.30
CA ALA A 70 6.52 18.21 -11.67
C ALA A 70 6.98 18.86 -10.35
N PRO A 71 8.27 19.23 -10.20
CA PRO A 71 8.83 19.62 -8.91
C PRO A 71 8.10 20.84 -8.39
N VAL A 72 7.19 20.63 -7.43
CA VAL A 72 6.58 21.71 -6.66
C VAL A 72 7.68 22.22 -5.74
N ALA A 73 7.98 23.52 -5.84
CA ALA A 73 8.84 24.20 -4.89
C ALA A 73 8.37 23.84 -3.47
N ALA A 74 9.28 23.24 -2.71
CA ALA A 74 9.00 22.66 -1.42
C ALA A 74 8.27 23.68 -0.51
N PRO A 75 7.11 23.35 0.10
CA PRO A 75 6.76 24.00 1.34
C PRO A 75 7.93 23.81 2.30
N ALA A 76 8.30 24.87 3.02
CA ALA A 76 9.42 24.85 3.95
C ALA A 76 9.38 23.57 4.79
N PRO A 77 10.50 22.84 4.92
CA PRO A 77 10.51 21.55 5.56
C PRO A 77 10.06 21.75 7.00
N VAL A 78 8.86 21.26 7.33
CA VAL A 78 8.66 20.75 8.68
C VAL A 78 9.68 19.63 8.80
N ALA A 79 10.62 19.79 9.72
CA ALA A 79 11.70 18.85 9.94
C ALA A 79 11.13 17.50 10.42
N SER A 80 10.67 16.68 9.48
CA SER A 80 10.64 15.24 9.58
C SER A 80 11.83 14.75 8.77
N GLY A 81 12.69 13.98 9.44
CA GLY A 81 14.02 13.61 8.96
C GLY A 81 14.03 13.00 7.57
N ALA A 82 15.22 13.02 6.97
CA ALA A 82 15.49 12.49 5.64
C ALA A 82 14.77 11.15 5.35
N PRO A 83 14.23 10.95 4.14
CA PRO A 83 13.67 9.67 3.73
C PRO A 83 14.76 8.59 3.80
N GLY A 84 14.74 7.79 4.87
CA GLY A 84 15.67 6.68 5.07
C GLY A 84 16.39 6.65 6.41
N THR A 85 16.28 7.68 7.26
CA THR A 85 16.76 7.60 8.64
C THR A 85 15.61 7.24 9.55
N LEU A 86 15.71 6.09 10.20
CA LEU A 86 14.75 5.66 11.20
C LEU A 86 14.59 6.72 12.29
N ASP A 87 13.35 6.97 12.74
CA ASP A 87 13.12 7.86 13.87
C ASP A 87 13.91 7.36 15.09
N PRO A 88 14.74 8.20 15.73
CA PRO A 88 15.55 7.79 16.89
C PRO A 88 14.72 7.23 18.06
N GLY A 89 13.46 7.66 18.20
CA GLY A 89 12.52 7.15 19.19
C GLY A 89 12.05 5.72 18.88
N ILE A 90 11.92 5.35 17.60
CA ILE A 90 11.62 3.97 17.19
C ILE A 90 12.83 3.07 17.49
N ALA A 91 14.05 3.53 17.18
CA ALA A 91 15.26 2.74 17.41
C ALA A 91 15.50 2.43 18.89
N LYS A 92 15.18 3.37 19.79
CA LYS A 92 15.38 3.20 21.25
C LYS A 92 14.43 2.19 21.88
N GLY A 93 13.21 2.06 21.38
CA GLY A 93 12.22 1.11 21.91
C GLY A 93 12.27 -0.27 21.25
N ILE A 94 13.32 -0.58 20.48
CA ILE A 94 13.60 -1.92 19.96
C ILE A 94 14.89 -2.41 20.61
N ARG A 95 14.83 -3.50 21.36
CA ARG A 95 15.97 -4.12 22.02
C ARG A 95 16.19 -5.52 21.45
N LYS A 96 17.36 -5.74 20.87
CA LYS A 96 17.80 -7.07 20.43
C LYS A 96 18.23 -7.90 21.65
N ILE A 97 17.56 -9.02 21.89
CA ILE A 97 17.89 -9.97 22.96
C ILE A 97 18.84 -11.05 22.44
N SER A 98 18.57 -11.57 21.25
CA SER A 98 19.42 -12.56 20.57
C SER A 98 19.44 -12.32 19.05
N ALA A 99 20.05 -13.21 18.28
CA ALA A 99 20.02 -13.13 16.82
C ALA A 99 18.59 -13.20 16.24
N THR A 100 17.67 -13.81 16.97
CA THR A 100 16.30 -14.11 16.54
C THR A 100 15.24 -13.61 17.51
N GLU A 101 15.62 -12.96 18.62
CA GLU A 101 14.69 -12.51 19.65
C GLU A 101 14.86 -11.03 19.96
N TYR A 102 13.73 -10.34 20.10
CA TYR A 102 13.63 -8.90 20.25
C TYR A 102 12.55 -8.53 21.26
N ASP A 103 12.82 -7.55 22.10
CA ASP A 103 11.82 -6.85 22.88
C ASP A 103 11.49 -5.52 22.19
N ILE A 104 10.20 -5.21 22.06
CA ILE A 104 9.71 -3.99 21.43
C ILE A 104 8.70 -3.32 22.34
N ASP A 105 8.87 -2.02 22.61
CA ASP A 105 7.88 -1.25 23.35
C ASP A 105 6.56 -1.15 22.55
N ARG A 106 5.42 -1.36 23.19
CA ARG A 106 4.09 -1.22 22.56
C ARG A 106 3.93 0.12 21.84
N SER A 107 4.40 1.20 22.46
CA SER A 107 4.35 2.55 21.86
C SER A 107 5.13 2.67 20.55
N VAL A 108 6.17 1.85 20.36
CA VAL A 108 6.93 1.79 19.10
C VAL A 108 6.16 0.99 18.05
N VAL A 109 5.55 -0.14 18.44
CA VAL A 109 4.67 -0.90 17.55
C VAL A 109 3.56 0.00 17.01
N ASP A 110 2.88 0.76 17.87
CA ASP A 110 1.79 1.64 17.46
C ASP A 110 2.25 2.70 16.46
N LYS A 111 3.40 3.36 16.71
CA LYS A 111 4.00 4.33 15.78
C LYS A 111 4.36 3.71 14.43
N ILE A 112 4.85 2.47 14.42
CA ILE A 112 5.17 1.75 13.18
C ILE A 112 3.89 1.48 12.39
N LEU A 113 2.82 1.04 13.07
CA LEU A 113 1.52 0.74 12.46
C LEU A 113 0.84 2.02 11.93
N GLU A 114 0.98 3.16 12.62
CA GLU A 114 0.50 4.46 12.14
C GLU A 114 1.21 4.92 10.87
N ASN A 115 2.47 4.49 10.67
CA ASN A 115 3.32 4.89 9.55
C ASN A 115 3.55 3.76 8.53
N GLN A 116 2.50 2.97 8.26
CA GLN A 116 2.54 1.83 7.34
C GLN A 116 3.14 2.16 5.96
N ALA A 117 2.81 3.34 5.43
CA ALA A 117 3.28 3.78 4.11
C ALA A 117 4.82 3.89 4.05
N GLU A 118 5.46 4.30 5.15
CA GLU A 118 6.91 4.38 5.22
C GLU A 118 7.54 2.98 5.34
N LEU A 119 6.95 2.08 6.13
CA LEU A 119 7.40 0.69 6.21
C LEU A 119 7.41 0.02 4.83
N MET A 120 6.35 0.18 4.05
CA MET A 120 6.23 -0.41 2.72
C MET A 120 7.24 0.18 1.70
N LYS A 121 7.82 1.36 1.96
CA LYS A 121 8.88 1.95 1.11
C LYS A 121 10.28 1.42 1.44
N THR A 122 10.45 0.76 2.59
CA THR A 122 11.78 0.31 3.06
C THR A 122 12.26 -1.01 2.46
N ALA A 123 11.38 -1.75 1.77
CA ALA A 123 11.74 -2.98 1.07
C ALA A 123 10.86 -3.22 -0.16
N ARG A 124 11.42 -3.89 -1.16
CA ARG A 124 10.69 -4.47 -2.29
C ARG A 124 10.20 -5.85 -1.88
N ILE A 125 8.89 -6.05 -1.93
CA ILE A 125 8.22 -7.31 -1.58
C ILE A 125 7.80 -7.99 -2.88
N ILE A 126 8.33 -9.18 -3.13
CA ILE A 126 8.07 -9.94 -4.35
C ILE A 126 7.48 -11.30 -3.96
N PRO A 127 6.34 -11.73 -4.53
CA PRO A 127 5.83 -13.08 -4.31
C PRO A 127 6.88 -14.14 -4.66
N ASP A 128 7.14 -15.06 -3.75
CA ASP A 128 8.09 -16.15 -3.96
C ASP A 128 7.33 -17.45 -4.26
N LYS A 129 7.56 -18.01 -5.45
CA LYS A 129 6.80 -19.15 -5.98
C LYS A 129 7.67 -20.38 -6.04
N GLU A 130 7.06 -21.52 -5.73
CA GLU A 130 7.61 -22.85 -5.97
C GLU A 130 6.60 -23.61 -6.84
N GLY A 131 6.92 -23.73 -8.13
CA GLY A 131 5.95 -24.11 -9.15
C GLY A 131 4.81 -23.07 -9.23
N ASP A 132 3.56 -23.54 -9.18
CA ASP A 132 2.37 -22.68 -9.26
C ASP A 132 1.93 -22.10 -7.91
N LYS A 133 2.57 -22.50 -6.80
CA LYS A 133 2.18 -22.09 -5.45
C LYS A 133 3.08 -20.98 -4.92
N VAL A 134 2.47 -19.90 -4.43
CA VAL A 134 3.17 -18.86 -3.66
C VAL A 134 3.49 -19.45 -2.28
N LYS A 135 4.77 -19.48 -1.92
CA LYS A 135 5.27 -20.01 -0.64
C LYS A 135 5.52 -18.92 0.41
N GLY A 136 5.33 -17.66 0.01
CA GLY A 136 5.56 -16.50 0.86
C GLY A 136 5.95 -15.29 0.02
N VAL A 137 6.56 -14.30 0.67
CA VAL A 137 7.07 -13.11 0.01
C VAL A 137 8.55 -12.91 0.31
N ARG A 138 9.33 -12.62 -0.73
CA ARG A 138 10.77 -12.36 -0.62
C ARG A 138 11.03 -10.86 -0.54
N MET A 139 11.91 -10.46 0.36
CA MET A 139 12.23 -9.07 0.65
C MET A 139 13.59 -8.69 0.07
N PHE A 140 13.65 -7.56 -0.64
CA PHE A 140 14.87 -7.01 -1.23
C PHE A 140 15.00 -5.51 -0.99
N GLY A 141 16.22 -5.00 -1.08
CA GLY A 141 16.49 -3.57 -0.92
C GLY A 141 16.34 -3.07 0.52
N ILE A 142 16.38 -3.95 1.51
CA ILE A 142 16.42 -3.58 2.92
C ILE A 142 17.70 -2.79 3.16
N LYS A 143 17.55 -1.51 3.50
CA LYS A 143 18.66 -0.60 3.78
C LYS A 143 19.21 -0.85 5.18
N SER A 144 20.52 -0.75 5.35
CA SER A 144 21.15 -0.73 6.68
C SER A 144 20.61 0.44 7.50
N GLY A 145 20.22 0.18 8.76
CA GLY A 145 19.63 1.19 9.64
C GLY A 145 18.13 1.44 9.39
N SER A 146 17.50 0.71 8.47
CA SER A 146 16.04 0.70 8.31
C SER A 146 15.36 -0.12 9.42
N LEU A 147 14.04 0.05 9.56
CA LEU A 147 13.26 -0.65 10.58
C LEU A 147 13.38 -2.15 10.46
N LEU A 148 13.21 -2.65 9.24
CA LEU A 148 13.30 -4.07 8.93
C LEU A 148 14.69 -4.62 9.29
N SER A 149 15.76 -3.87 9.00
CA SER A 149 17.12 -4.29 9.38
C SER A 149 17.33 -4.32 10.90
N LEU A 150 16.75 -3.37 11.64
CA LEU A 150 16.81 -3.35 13.10
C LEU A 150 16.01 -4.49 13.73
N LEU A 151 14.91 -4.87 13.10
CA LEU A 151 14.09 -6.04 13.45
C LEU A 151 14.72 -7.37 13.00
N GLY A 152 15.93 -7.37 12.47
CA GLY A 152 16.66 -8.59 12.12
C GLY A 152 16.36 -9.18 10.75
N MET A 153 15.58 -8.50 9.91
CA MET A 153 15.35 -8.92 8.53
C MET A 153 16.57 -8.63 7.66
N GLU A 154 16.85 -9.53 6.73
CA GLU A 154 17.97 -9.46 5.79
C GLU A 154 17.49 -9.48 4.33
N ASN A 155 18.33 -8.96 3.44
CA ASN A 155 18.05 -9.06 2.01
C ASN A 155 18.05 -10.53 1.56
N GLY A 156 16.99 -10.90 0.84
CA GLY A 156 16.79 -12.27 0.36
C GLY A 156 16.01 -13.16 1.30
N ASP A 157 15.61 -12.67 2.48
CA ASP A 157 14.69 -13.41 3.34
C ASP A 157 13.35 -13.62 2.65
N ARG A 158 12.84 -14.86 2.73
CA ARG A 158 11.46 -15.20 2.35
C ARG A 158 10.62 -15.29 3.61
N LEU A 159 9.73 -14.33 3.81
CA LEU A 159 8.70 -14.37 4.83
C LEU A 159 7.65 -15.42 4.46
N GLN A 160 7.42 -16.39 5.35
CA GLN A 160 6.47 -17.49 5.15
C GLN A 160 5.23 -17.32 6.00
N THR A 161 5.40 -17.05 7.30
CA THR A 161 4.27 -16.89 8.23
C THR A 161 4.48 -15.76 9.23
N ILE A 162 3.37 -15.18 9.69
CA ILE A 162 3.32 -14.25 10.83
C ILE A 162 2.28 -14.80 11.80
N ASN A 163 2.67 -15.13 13.04
CA ASN A 163 1.78 -15.74 14.05
C ASN A 163 1.03 -16.97 13.53
N GLY A 164 1.67 -17.77 12.66
CA GLY A 164 1.05 -18.93 12.00
C GLY A 164 0.16 -18.61 10.81
N PHE A 165 -0.07 -17.33 10.49
CA PHE A 165 -0.75 -16.91 9.27
C PHE A 165 0.21 -16.92 8.10
N ASP A 166 -0.10 -17.76 7.12
CA ASP A 166 0.62 -17.80 5.85
C ASP A 166 0.52 -16.46 5.12
N VAL A 167 1.66 -15.82 4.83
CA VAL A 167 1.70 -14.52 4.14
C VAL A 167 1.70 -14.63 2.62
N SER A 168 1.46 -15.82 2.07
CA SER A 168 1.36 -16.05 0.62
C SER A 168 0.23 -15.28 -0.05
N SER A 169 -0.74 -14.75 0.72
CA SER A 169 -1.83 -13.92 0.21
C SER A 169 -1.91 -12.56 0.94
N PRO A 170 -2.24 -11.46 0.22
CA PRO A 170 -2.42 -10.14 0.82
C PRO A 170 -3.45 -10.11 1.96
N GLU A 171 -4.53 -10.89 1.84
CA GLU A 171 -5.62 -10.94 2.82
C GLU A 171 -5.15 -11.51 4.16
N LYS A 172 -4.36 -12.58 4.14
CA LYS A 172 -3.81 -13.19 5.37
C LYS A 172 -2.77 -12.30 6.04
N ALA A 173 -1.96 -11.59 5.26
CA ALA A 173 -1.04 -10.60 5.79
C ALA A 173 -1.78 -9.44 6.49
N LEU A 174 -2.94 -9.02 5.95
CA LEU A 174 -3.79 -8.02 6.57
C LEU A 174 -4.43 -8.53 7.88
N GLU A 175 -4.79 -9.81 7.96
CA GLU A 175 -5.29 -10.40 9.20
C GLU A 175 -4.22 -10.39 10.32
N ALA A 176 -2.99 -10.78 9.98
CA ALA A 176 -1.87 -10.72 10.93
C ALA A 176 -1.64 -9.28 11.44
N TYR A 177 -1.75 -8.30 10.55
CA TYR A 177 -1.69 -6.87 10.90
C TYR A 177 -2.82 -6.45 11.84
N ALA A 178 -4.07 -6.85 11.55
CA ALA A 178 -5.22 -6.51 12.37
C ALA A 178 -5.09 -7.06 13.81
N ARG A 179 -4.56 -8.28 13.97
CA ARG A 179 -4.30 -8.89 15.28
C ARG A 179 -3.23 -8.15 16.07
N LEU A 180 -2.16 -7.71 15.40
CA LEU A 180 -1.12 -6.91 16.03
C LEU A 180 -1.70 -5.60 16.57
N ARG A 181 -2.54 -4.93 15.76
CA ARG A 181 -3.25 -3.71 16.16
C ARG A 181 -4.27 -3.94 17.29
N ALA A 182 -4.89 -5.11 17.36
CA ALA A 182 -5.84 -5.47 18.41
C ALA A 182 -5.18 -5.74 19.78
N GLY A 183 -3.86 -5.63 19.89
CA GLY A 183 -3.15 -5.74 21.17
C GLY A 183 -2.39 -7.05 21.36
N ALA A 184 -1.93 -7.73 20.29
CA ALA A 184 -1.06 -8.90 20.46
C ALA A 184 0.22 -8.53 21.23
N ASP A 185 0.59 -9.30 22.26
CA ASP A 185 1.81 -9.09 23.07
C ASP A 185 3.03 -9.85 22.51
N LYS A 186 2.81 -10.68 21.49
CA LYS A 186 3.88 -11.43 20.82
C LYS A 186 3.63 -11.47 19.33
N LEU A 187 4.71 -11.30 18.57
CA LEU A 187 4.75 -11.48 17.13
C LEU A 187 5.85 -12.50 16.81
N GLN A 188 5.48 -13.63 16.23
CA GLN A 188 6.41 -14.62 15.71
C GLN A 188 6.39 -14.56 14.19
N VAL A 189 7.56 -14.44 13.59
CA VAL A 189 7.74 -14.32 12.16
C VAL A 189 8.62 -15.46 11.67
N GLN A 190 8.08 -16.32 10.82
CA GLN A 190 8.85 -17.39 10.18
C GLN A 190 9.39 -16.91 8.84
N ILE A 191 10.70 -17.00 8.68
CA ILE A 191 11.40 -16.70 7.44
C ILE A 191 12.19 -17.91 6.96
N ASN A 192 12.44 -17.99 5.66
CA ASN A 192 13.51 -18.81 5.11
C ASN A 192 14.68 -17.89 4.75
N ARG A 193 15.81 -18.07 5.42
CA ARG A 193 17.05 -17.34 5.18
C ARG A 193 18.06 -18.28 4.56
N LYS A 194 18.40 -18.01 3.29
CA LYS A 194 19.40 -18.78 2.53
C LYS A 194 19.13 -20.30 2.53
N GLY A 195 17.86 -20.71 2.50
CA GLY A 195 17.44 -22.11 2.50
C GLY A 195 17.07 -22.67 3.88
N THR A 196 17.42 -21.99 4.98
CA THR A 196 17.13 -22.44 6.34
C THR A 196 15.91 -21.71 6.92
N ASP A 197 14.94 -22.45 7.45
CA ASP A 197 13.82 -21.85 8.15
C ASP A 197 14.27 -21.32 9.52
N THR A 198 13.97 -20.06 9.80
CA THR A 198 14.34 -19.31 11.00
C THR A 198 13.10 -18.62 11.55
N ASN A 199 12.90 -18.68 12.87
CA ASN A 199 11.86 -17.89 13.54
C ASN A 199 12.49 -16.62 14.13
N LEU A 200 11.85 -15.48 13.90
CA LEU A 200 12.11 -14.23 14.59
C LEU A 200 10.97 -14.00 15.59
N ASP A 201 11.31 -13.92 16.87
CA ASP A 201 10.38 -13.71 17.97
C ASP A 201 10.48 -12.26 18.46
N TYR A 202 9.36 -11.54 18.45
CA TYR A 202 9.24 -10.19 18.97
C TYR A 202 8.27 -10.18 20.15
N ASN A 203 8.78 -9.89 21.34
CA ASN A 203 7.98 -9.71 22.56
C ASN A 203 7.61 -8.23 22.67
N ILE A 204 6.32 -7.94 22.77
CA ILE A 204 5.80 -6.58 22.86
C ILE A 204 5.55 -6.26 24.33
N LYS A 205 6.14 -5.18 24.83
CA LYS A 205 6.16 -4.80 26.25
C LYS A 205 5.39 -3.51 26.52
#